data_AF-A0A7V9ILK8-F1
#
_entry.id   AF-A0A7V9ILK8-F1
#
_cell.length_a   1.000
_cell.length_b   1.000
_cell.length_c   1.000
_cell.angle_alpha   90.00
_cell.angle_beta   90.00
_cell.angle_gamma   90.00
#
_symmetry.space_group_name_H-M   'P 1'
#
loop_
_entity.id
_entity.type
_entity.pdbx_description
1 polymer ?
#
loop_
_entity_poly.entity_id
_entity_poly.type
_entity_poly.pdbx_seq_one_letter_code
_entity_poly.pdbx_strand_id
1 'polypeptide(L)'
;TGQIDPNAVSISRSLLAALLPLILPIAVLAVPILDLLLAIVRRTAAGRSPFHPDKQHLHHRLLERGHSHARAVLLMYGWSATIGFGAVAVSLIDGLWVTLAALTAVVLLTAATVLLPRLDRPREVREVG
;
A
#
# COMPACT_ATOMS: atom_id res chain seq x y z
N THR A 1 -17.62 -43.67 33.22
CA THR A 1 -16.73 -43.57 32.05
C THR A 1 -17.51 -42.89 30.94
N GLY A 2 -17.09 -41.71 30.49
CA GLY A 2 -17.89 -40.85 29.61
C GLY A 2 -18.22 -41.51 28.28
N GLN A 3 -19.49 -41.85 28.07
CA GLN A 3 -20.01 -42.24 26.76
C GLN A 3 -20.06 -40.98 25.90
N ILE A 4 -19.08 -40.82 25.02
CA ILE A 4 -19.15 -39.81 23.95
C ILE A 4 -20.07 -40.40 22.88
N ASP A 5 -21.27 -39.83 22.74
CA ASP A 5 -22.23 -40.22 21.71
C ASP A 5 -21.63 -39.92 20.32
N PRO A 6 -21.37 -40.95 19.48
CA PRO A 6 -20.79 -40.76 18.16
C PRO A 6 -21.67 -39.90 17.23
N ASN A 7 -22.97 -39.82 17.49
CA ASN A 7 -23.89 -38.97 16.71
C ASN A 7 -23.71 -37.48 17.03
N ALA A 8 -23.33 -37.11 18.26
CA ALA A 8 -23.04 -35.71 18.59
C ALA A 8 -21.76 -35.22 17.87
N VAL A 9 -20.78 -36.11 17.67
CA VAL A 9 -19.53 -35.80 16.96
C VAL A 9 -19.76 -35.67 15.44
N SER A 10 -20.68 -36.44 14.86
CA SER A 10 -21.01 -36.32 13.42
C SER A 10 -21.80 -35.04 13.11
N ILE A 11 -22.74 -34.64 13.97
CA ILE A 11 -23.52 -33.40 13.83
C ILE A 11 -22.62 -32.17 13.95
N SER A 12 -21.72 -32.13 14.94
CA SER A 12 -20.80 -30.99 15.09
C SER A 12 -19.86 -30.83 13.89
N ARG A 13 -19.40 -31.93 13.29
CA ARG A 13 -18.58 -31.91 12.06
C ARG A 13 -19.34 -31.44 10.83
N SER A 14 -20.60 -31.84 10.66
CA SER A 14 -21.42 -31.41 9.52
C SER A 14 -21.76 -29.92 9.60
N LEU A 15 -22.03 -29.41 10.80
CA LEU A 15 -22.22 -27.97 11.03
C LEU A 15 -20.92 -27.19 10.75
N LEU A 16 -19.76 -27.67 11.20
CA LEU A 16 -18.48 -27.04 10.90
C LEU A 16 -18.20 -26.99 9.39
N ALA A 17 -18.45 -28.09 8.68
CA ALA A 17 -18.28 -28.18 7.23
C ALA A 17 -19.23 -27.23 6.47
N ALA A 18 -20.48 -27.08 6.94
CA ALA A 18 -21.46 -26.17 6.35
C ALA A 18 -21.09 -24.68 6.57
N LEU A 19 -20.47 -24.35 7.71
CA LEU A 19 -20.12 -22.98 8.08
C LEU A 19 -18.74 -22.54 7.58
N LEU A 20 -17.84 -23.48 7.29
CA LEU A 20 -16.47 -23.22 6.82
C LEU A 20 -16.39 -22.23 5.65
N PRO A 21 -17.20 -22.34 4.58
CA PRO A 21 -17.18 -21.39 3.45
C PRO A 21 -17.58 -19.96 3.82
N LEU A 22 -18.33 -19.76 4.92
CA LEU A 22 -18.70 -18.45 5.44
C LEU A 22 -17.65 -17.91 6.41
N ILE A 23 -17.12 -18.78 7.27
CA ILE A 23 -16.13 -18.41 8.31
C ILE A 23 -14.79 -18.04 7.67
N LEU A 24 -14.33 -18.78 6.65
CA LEU A 24 -13.01 -18.57 6.04
C LEU A 24 -12.81 -17.15 5.48
N PRO A 25 -13.70 -16.62 4.63
CA PRO A 25 -13.56 -15.25 4.11
C PRO A 25 -13.59 -14.19 5.21
N ILE A 26 -14.46 -14.35 6.22
CA ILE A 26 -14.55 -13.44 7.36
C ILE A 26 -13.25 -13.48 8.18
N ALA A 27 -12.71 -14.67 8.44
CA ALA A 27 -11.47 -14.87 9.16
C ALA A 27 -10.27 -14.25 8.41
N VAL A 28 -10.22 -14.39 7.08
CA VAL A 28 -9.19 -13.76 6.24
C VAL A 28 -9.31 -12.23 6.28
N LEU A 29 -10.53 -11.69 6.25
CA LEU A 29 -10.77 -10.24 6.34
C LEU A 29 -10.54 -9.66 7.74
N ALA A 30 -10.47 -10.48 8.78
CA ALA A 30 -10.26 -10.00 10.14
C ALA A 30 -8.93 -9.23 10.29
N VAL A 31 -7.87 -9.69 9.62
CA VAL A 31 -6.54 -9.05 9.64
C VAL A 31 -6.56 -7.66 9.00
N PRO A 32 -7.00 -7.46 7.73
CA PRO A 32 -7.04 -6.13 7.11
C PRO A 32 -8.05 -5.19 7.78
N ILE A 33 -9.17 -5.70 8.30
CA ILE A 33 -10.11 -4.87 9.08
C ILE A 33 -9.44 -4.38 10.36
N LEU A 34 -8.74 -5.25 11.09
CA LEU A 34 -8.04 -4.87 12.30
C LEU A 34 -6.93 -3.85 12.01
N ASP A 35 -6.16 -4.02 10.93
CA ASP A 35 -5.13 -3.07 10.52
C ASP A 35 -5.72 -1.69 10.19
N LEU A 36 -6.86 -1.65 9.49
CA LEU A 36 -7.60 -0.43 9.20
C LEU A 36 -8.07 0.26 10.49
N LEU A 37 -8.67 -0.49 11.42
CA LEU A 37 -9.16 0.05 12.69
C LEU A 37 -8.01 0.62 13.52
N LEU A 38 -6.89 -0.10 13.63
CA LEU A 38 -5.70 0.36 14.34
C LEU A 38 -5.09 1.60 13.68
N ALA A 39 -5.12 1.69 12.35
CA ALA A 39 -4.68 2.87 11.62
C ALA A 39 -5.58 4.08 11.86
N ILE A 40 -6.90 3.90 11.90
CA ILE A 40 -7.86 4.96 12.23
C ILE A 40 -7.61 5.47 13.65
N VAL A 41 -7.56 4.56 14.63
CA VAL A 41 -7.32 4.88 16.05
C VAL A 41 -6.00 5.64 16.22
N ARG A 42 -4.91 5.17 15.61
CA ARG A 42 -3.60 5.84 15.69
C ARG A 42 -3.61 7.24 15.07
N ARG A 43 -4.38 7.44 14.00
CA ARG A 43 -4.48 8.75 13.32
C ARG A 43 -5.34 9.73 14.09
N THR A 44 -6.48 9.28 14.63
CA THR A 44 -7.37 10.12 15.45
C THR A 44 -6.75 10.45 16.81
N ALA A 45 -6.06 9.50 17.44
CA ALA A 45 -5.30 9.75 18.68
C ALA A 45 -4.15 10.76 18.48
N ALA A 46 -3.60 10.86 17.27
CA ALA A 46 -2.60 11.87 16.90
C ALA A 46 -3.21 13.22 16.47
N GLY A 47 -4.52 13.44 16.66
CA GLY A 47 -5.22 14.69 16.35
C GLY A 47 -5.35 14.99 14.85
N ARG A 48 -5.14 14.00 13.97
CA ARG A 48 -5.21 14.18 12.52
C ARG A 48 -6.60 13.85 12.01
N SER A 49 -7.23 14.80 11.31
CA SER A 49 -8.55 14.60 10.69
C SER A 49 -8.50 13.51 9.61
N PRO A 50 -9.44 12.56 9.60
CA PRO A 50 -9.50 11.49 8.59
C PRO A 50 -9.99 11.94 7.21
N PHE A 51 -10.48 13.18 7.06
CA PHE A 51 -11.14 13.68 5.84
C PHE A 51 -10.80 15.14 5.48
N HIS A 52 -9.62 15.64 5.84
CA HIS A 52 -9.25 17.02 5.49
C HIS A 52 -8.96 17.14 3.97
N PRO A 53 -9.61 18.06 3.23
CA PRO A 53 -9.29 18.31 1.83
C PRO A 53 -7.97 19.07 1.77
N ASP A 54 -6.90 18.32 1.49
CA ASP A 54 -5.53 18.83 1.59
C ASP A 54 -5.17 19.65 0.34
N LYS A 55 -5.17 20.99 0.45
CA LYS A 55 -4.70 21.91 -0.61
C LYS A 55 -3.19 21.82 -0.88
N GLN A 56 -2.49 20.91 -0.21
CA GLN A 56 -1.08 20.57 -0.42
C GLN A 56 -0.93 19.18 -1.07
N HIS A 57 -1.75 18.89 -2.09
CA HIS A 57 -1.61 17.63 -2.82
C HIS A 57 -0.19 17.42 -3.34
N LEU A 58 0.19 16.15 -3.41
CA LEU A 58 1.53 15.68 -3.77
C LEU A 58 2.06 16.32 -5.07
N HIS A 59 1.17 16.64 -6.01
CA HIS A 59 1.47 17.40 -7.22
C HIS A 59 2.12 18.78 -6.93
N HIS A 60 1.47 19.62 -6.12
CA HIS A 60 2.00 20.94 -5.77
C HIS A 60 3.31 20.83 -5.01
N ARG A 61 3.44 19.84 -4.11
CA ARG A 61 4.69 19.58 -3.40
C ARG A 61 5.83 19.08 -4.29
N LEU A 62 5.53 18.47 -5.43
CA LEU A 62 6.55 18.11 -6.42
C LEU A 62 6.96 19.35 -7.21
N LEU A 63 5.99 20.21 -7.59
CA LEU A 63 6.28 21.49 -8.25
C LEU A 63 7.14 22.41 -7.37
N GLU A 64 6.82 22.56 -6.09
CA GLU A 64 7.60 23.33 -5.11
C GLU A 64 9.03 22.80 -4.95
N ARG A 65 9.27 21.52 -5.23
CA ARG A 65 10.60 20.89 -5.21
C ARG A 65 11.37 21.06 -6.52
N GLY A 66 10.83 21.77 -7.50
CA GLY A 66 11.45 22.02 -8.80
C GLY A 66 11.12 20.97 -9.88
N HIS A 67 10.11 20.12 -9.67
CA HIS A 67 9.63 19.27 -10.76
C HIS A 67 8.79 20.09 -11.74
N SER A 68 8.88 19.75 -13.03
CA SER A 68 7.92 20.25 -14.01
C SER A 68 6.55 19.60 -13.81
N HIS A 69 5.50 20.25 -14.29
CA HIS A 69 4.12 19.73 -14.21
C HIS A 69 3.99 18.32 -14.80
N ALA A 70 4.59 18.08 -15.99
CA ALA A 70 4.57 16.77 -16.63
C ALA A 70 5.28 15.70 -15.79
N ARG A 71 6.45 16.02 -15.20
CA ARG A 71 7.19 15.09 -14.33
C ARG A 71 6.42 14.78 -13.07
N ALA A 72 5.80 15.78 -12.44
CA ALA A 72 4.99 15.59 -11.26
C ALA A 72 3.83 14.61 -11.52
N VAL A 73 3.12 14.77 -12.63
CA VAL A 73 2.02 13.86 -13.02
C VAL A 73 2.53 12.45 -13.33
N LEU A 74 3.63 12.31 -14.09
CA LEU A 74 4.21 11.00 -14.42
C LEU A 74 4.70 10.25 -13.17
N LEU A 75 5.33 10.95 -12.22
CA LEU A 75 5.75 10.36 -10.95
C LEU A 75 4.54 9.90 -10.14
N MET A 76 3.46 10.70 -10.11
CA MET A 76 2.22 10.29 -9.44
C MET A 76 1.64 9.02 -10.06
N TYR A 77 1.57 8.93 -11.39
CA TYR A 77 1.11 7.71 -12.07
C TYR A 77 2.04 6.52 -11.81
N GLY A 78 3.35 6.71 -11.82
CA GLY A 78 4.32 5.67 -11.49
C GLY A 78 4.12 5.12 -10.08
N TRP A 79 3.93 5.98 -9.09
CA TRP A 79 3.64 5.58 -7.71
C TRP A 79 2.29 4.86 -7.59
N SER A 80 1.22 5.38 -8.20
CA SER A 80 -0.09 4.72 -8.20
C SER A 80 -0.05 3.35 -8.86
N ALA A 81 0.62 3.22 -10.00
CA ALA A 81 0.78 1.94 -10.71
C ALA A 81 1.62 0.95 -9.90
N THR A 82 2.74 1.39 -9.31
CA THR A 82 3.63 0.52 -8.52
C THR A 82 2.93 -0.01 -7.28
N ILE A 83 2.16 0.82 -6.57
CA ILE A 83 1.41 0.37 -5.40
C ILE A 83 0.24 -0.51 -5.81
N GLY A 84 -0.58 -0.06 -6.77
CA GLY A 84 -1.78 -0.80 -7.20
C GLY A 84 -1.44 -2.14 -7.84
N PHE A 85 -0.67 -2.14 -8.92
CA PHE A 85 -0.31 -3.37 -9.62
C PHE A 85 0.73 -4.18 -8.85
N GLY A 86 1.67 -3.55 -8.16
CA GLY A 86 2.67 -4.26 -7.37
C GLY A 86 2.06 -5.03 -6.20
N ALA A 87 1.07 -4.45 -5.50
CA ALA A 87 0.36 -5.17 -4.44
C ALA A 87 -0.41 -6.38 -4.98
N VAL A 88 -1.10 -6.21 -6.11
CA VAL A 88 -1.82 -7.33 -6.77
C VAL A 88 -0.84 -8.40 -7.25
N ALA A 89 0.25 -8.00 -7.90
CA ALA A 89 1.26 -8.94 -8.43
C ALA A 89 1.91 -9.77 -7.32
N VAL A 90 2.31 -9.12 -6.21
CA VAL A 90 2.89 -9.82 -5.04
C VAL A 90 1.86 -10.73 -4.36
N SER A 91 0.58 -10.41 -4.43
CA SER A 91 -0.50 -11.23 -3.84
C SER A 91 -0.87 -12.45 -4.68
N LEU A 92 -0.81 -12.33 -6.01
CA LEU A 92 -1.26 -13.38 -6.94
C LEU A 92 -0.13 -14.24 -7.51
N ILE A 93 1.11 -13.75 -7.48
CA ILE A 93 2.25 -14.42 -8.09
C ILE A 93 3.30 -14.71 -7.02
N ASP A 94 3.40 -15.98 -6.64
CA ASP A 94 4.43 -16.46 -5.72
C ASP A 94 5.80 -16.48 -6.40
N GLY A 95 6.70 -15.61 -5.96
CA GLY A 95 8.07 -15.61 -6.46
C GLY A 95 8.90 -14.44 -5.92
N LEU A 96 10.09 -14.75 -5.42
CA LEU A 96 11.05 -13.76 -4.92
C LEU A 96 11.31 -12.64 -5.94
N TRP A 97 11.39 -12.98 -7.22
CA TRP A 97 11.62 -12.02 -8.29
C TRP A 97 10.54 -10.95 -8.40
N VAL A 98 9.28 -11.30 -8.13
CA VAL A 98 8.15 -10.35 -8.18
C VAL A 98 8.27 -9.33 -7.04
N THR A 99 8.58 -9.81 -5.83
CA THR A 99 8.84 -8.94 -4.68
C THR A 99 10.04 -8.04 -4.93
N LEU A 100 11.15 -8.59 -5.44
CA LEU A 100 12.35 -7.80 -5.77
C LEU A 100 12.07 -6.76 -6.85
N ALA A 101 11.30 -7.11 -7.88
CA ALA A 101 10.91 -6.17 -8.93
C ALA A 101 10.07 -5.01 -8.37
N ALA A 102 9.09 -5.31 -7.51
CA ALA A 102 8.27 -4.29 -6.85
C ALA A 102 9.11 -3.35 -5.97
N LEU A 103 10.02 -3.91 -5.15
CA LEU A 103 10.94 -3.12 -4.32
C LEU A 103 11.87 -2.26 -5.17
N THR A 104 12.39 -2.80 -6.27
CA THR A 104 13.25 -2.07 -7.19
C THR A 104 12.49 -0.91 -7.82
N ALA A 105 11.24 -1.11 -8.26
CA ALA A 105 10.40 -0.04 -8.79
C ALA A 105 10.18 1.08 -7.77
N VAL A 106 9.93 0.74 -6.50
CA VAL A 106 9.80 1.72 -5.40
C VAL A 106 11.10 2.50 -5.20
N VAL A 107 12.26 1.84 -5.20
CA VAL A 107 13.57 2.50 -5.05
C VAL A 107 13.84 3.45 -6.21
N LEU A 108 13.57 3.02 -7.45
CA LEU A 108 13.77 3.84 -8.64
C LEU A 108 12.85 5.07 -8.65
N LEU A 109 11.58 4.91 -8.28
CA LEU A 109 10.66 6.04 -8.19
C LEU A 109 11.04 7.02 -7.07
N THR A 110 11.52 6.51 -5.93
CA THR A 110 12.05 7.34 -4.86
C THR A 110 13.28 8.12 -5.34
N ALA A 111 14.23 7.46 -5.99
CA ALA A 111 15.40 8.10 -6.57
C ALA A 111 15.00 9.18 -7.59
N ALA A 112 14.05 8.88 -8.49
CA ALA A 112 13.54 9.83 -9.48
C ALA A 112 12.90 11.07 -8.83
N THR A 113 12.03 10.89 -7.81
CA THR A 113 11.42 12.03 -7.09
C THR A 113 12.44 12.96 -6.45
N VAL A 114 13.59 12.43 -6.03
CA VAL A 114 14.62 13.17 -5.28
C VAL A 114 15.71 13.75 -6.19
N LEU A 115 16.09 13.02 -7.24
CA LEU A 115 17.28 13.34 -8.05
C LEU A 115 16.95 14.17 -9.30
N LEU A 116 15.80 13.93 -9.95
CA LEU A 116 15.41 14.67 -11.16
C LEU A 116 15.43 16.22 -11.01
N PRO A 117 14.91 16.83 -9.92
CA PRO A 117 14.93 18.28 -9.79
C PRO A 117 16.34 18.83 -9.49
N ARG A 118 17.29 17.97 -9.09
CA ARG A 118 18.70 18.38 -8.88
C ARG A 118 19.48 18.44 -10.18
N LEU A 119 19.06 17.68 -11.19
CA LEU A 119 19.70 17.65 -12.51
C LEU A 119 19.30 18.86 -13.37
N ASP A 120 18.13 19.46 -13.11
CA ASP A 120 17.64 20.64 -13.82
C ASP A 120 18.24 21.96 -13.30
N ARG A 121 19.15 21.93 -12.31
CA ARG A 121 19.82 23.16 -11.86
C ARG A 121 20.64 23.74 -13.03
N PRO A 122 20.36 24.97 -13.49
CA PRO A 122 21.19 25.60 -14.49
C PRO A 122 22.63 25.62 -13.95
N ARG A 123 23.58 25.13 -14.74
CA ARG A 123 25.00 25.39 -14.48
C ARG A 123 25.14 26.90 -14.48
N GLU A 124 25.29 27.49 -13.30
CA GLU A 124 25.71 28.87 -13.15
C GLU A 124 27.01 28.98 -13.95
N VAL A 125 26.91 29.64 -15.11
CA VAL A 125 28.06 29.95 -15.93
C VAL A 125 28.92 30.84 -15.03
N ARG A 126 30.03 30.30 -14.55
CA ARG A 126 31.12 31.09 -13.98
C ARG A 126 31.66 31.97 -15.12
N GLU A 127 30.99 33.07 -15.39
CA GLU A 127 31.64 34.22 -16.00
C GLU A 127 32.35 34.95 -14.86
N VAL A 128 33.62 34.62 -14.67
CA VAL A 128 34.56 35.46 -13.94
C VAL A 128 35.66 35.82 -14.92
N GLY A 129 35.66 37.09 -15.33
CA GLY A 129 36.82 37.84 -15.79
C GLY A 129 37.18 37.68 -17.26
#